data_AF-A0A8H5XHE3-F1
#
_entry.id   AF-A0A8H5XHE3-F1
#
_cell.length_a   1.000
_cell.length_b   1.000
_cell.length_c   1.000
_cell.angle_alpha   90.00
_cell.angle_beta   90.00
_cell.angle_gamma   90.00
#
_symmetry.space_group_name_H-M   'P 1'
#
loop_
_entity.id
_entity.type
_entity.pdbx_description
1 polymer ?
#
loop_
_entity_poly.entity_id
_entity_poly.type
_entity_poly.pdbx_seq_one_letter_code
_entity_poly.pdbx_strand_id
1 'polypeptide(L)'
;MDLFSEGKDGWWASHDGPSKNGNRAKEIFNNIASERQAGKAITFVWLDLKNPDACDPGKPAEWGCSIAALRDLARQILEPHGVRVVYGFYGNENGNAYRLLQSGLTANEALNVDGRSAPLQQFFNNKGPSNVQKRVASYGWTNLKEGFGDCTESGDAHLTCTQLRQEVSSGKFGKVFSWTAVVDQVLLVQELMGVRIDGIIYGLDGAPYGGSATQALARIRSSLNQNWGYRYAGMGDNPW
;
A
#
# COMPACT_ATOMS: atom_id res chain seq x y z
N MET A 1 1.54 -0.42 6.10
CA MET A 1 1.98 -0.96 7.40
C MET A 1 2.51 -2.34 7.15
N ASP A 2 3.72 -2.62 7.61
CA ASP A 2 4.38 -3.90 7.44
C ASP A 2 3.80 -4.91 8.40
N LEU A 3 3.29 -6.02 7.88
CA LEU A 3 2.73 -7.10 8.68
C LEU A 3 3.52 -8.39 8.49
N PHE A 4 3.96 -8.94 9.61
CA PHE A 4 4.66 -10.20 9.69
C PHE A 4 3.82 -11.20 10.51
N SER A 5 3.67 -12.40 9.97
CA SER A 5 3.03 -13.55 10.62
C SER A 5 4.04 -14.24 11.55
N GLU A 6 3.69 -14.38 12.83
CA GLU A 6 4.54 -14.89 13.89
C GLU A 6 4.00 -16.19 14.52
N GLY A 7 3.45 -17.06 13.69
CA GLY A 7 2.96 -18.37 14.12
C GLY A 7 1.83 -18.23 15.15
N LYS A 8 1.96 -18.86 16.32
CA LYS A 8 0.88 -18.88 17.33
C LYS A 8 0.42 -17.48 17.78
N ASP A 9 1.26 -16.46 17.62
CA ASP A 9 0.99 -15.09 18.04
C ASP A 9 0.27 -14.24 16.98
N GLY A 10 -0.02 -14.81 15.80
CA GLY A 10 -0.76 -14.14 14.74
C GLY A 10 0.06 -13.10 14.00
N TRP A 11 -0.56 -11.96 13.68
CA TRP A 11 0.02 -10.92 12.83
C TRP A 11 0.45 -9.68 13.62
N TRP A 12 1.66 -9.23 13.36
CA TRP A 12 2.32 -8.12 14.06
C TRP A 12 2.80 -7.07 13.08
N ALA A 13 2.76 -5.80 13.50
CA ALA A 13 3.46 -4.75 12.81
C ALA A 13 4.97 -4.97 12.97
N SER A 14 5.64 -5.33 11.88
CA SER A 14 7.10 -5.50 11.85
C SER A 14 7.63 -5.41 10.42
N HIS A 15 8.62 -4.54 10.21
CA HIS A 15 9.24 -4.30 8.91
C HIS A 15 10.39 -5.30 8.62
N ASP A 16 11.27 -5.54 9.59
CA ASP A 16 12.57 -6.22 9.39
C ASP A 16 12.56 -7.73 9.71
N GLY A 17 11.40 -8.31 10.01
CA GLY A 17 11.26 -9.74 10.29
C GLY A 17 10.52 -10.07 11.59
N PRO A 18 10.46 -11.35 11.99
CA PRO A 18 9.74 -11.75 13.20
C PRO A 18 10.48 -11.22 14.42
N SER A 19 9.80 -10.40 15.21
CA SER A 19 10.43 -9.69 16.34
C SER A 19 9.45 -9.30 17.44
N LYS A 20 8.13 -9.33 17.17
CA LYS A 20 7.07 -8.84 18.08
C LYS A 20 7.33 -7.43 18.61
N ASN A 21 8.05 -6.61 17.84
CA ASN A 21 8.49 -5.29 18.29
C ASN A 21 7.45 -4.18 18.06
N GLY A 22 6.38 -4.46 17.29
CA GLY A 22 5.23 -3.57 17.11
C GLY A 22 3.96 -4.04 17.80
N ASN A 23 2.83 -3.41 17.44
CA ASN A 23 1.50 -3.83 17.91
C ASN A 23 0.94 -4.99 17.09
N ARG A 24 0.02 -5.73 17.69
CA ARG A 24 -0.76 -6.75 16.96
C ARG A 24 -1.68 -6.09 15.93
N ALA A 25 -1.90 -6.74 14.79
CA ALA A 25 -2.81 -6.25 13.75
C ALA A 25 -4.21 -5.91 14.29
N LYS A 26 -4.73 -6.73 15.23
CA LYS A 26 -6.03 -6.49 15.89
C LYS A 26 -6.06 -5.15 16.64
N GLU A 27 -5.02 -4.82 17.38
CA GLU A 27 -4.92 -3.57 18.15
C GLU A 27 -4.88 -2.37 17.20
N ILE A 28 -4.06 -2.47 16.16
CA ILE A 28 -3.94 -1.43 15.13
C ILE A 28 -5.28 -1.21 14.44
N PHE A 29 -5.97 -2.28 14.03
CA PHE A 29 -7.27 -2.17 13.35
C PHE A 29 -8.34 -1.56 14.25
N ASN A 30 -8.38 -1.94 15.53
CA ASN A 30 -9.30 -1.32 16.50
C ASN A 30 -9.04 0.18 16.67
N ASN A 31 -7.77 0.58 16.75
CA ASN A 31 -7.42 2.00 16.85
C ASN A 31 -7.83 2.77 15.58
N ILE A 32 -7.58 2.20 14.40
CA ILE A 32 -7.98 2.81 13.12
C ILE A 32 -9.50 2.93 13.01
N ALA A 33 -10.24 1.89 13.40
CA ALA A 33 -11.69 1.92 13.46
C ALA A 33 -12.19 3.03 14.41
N SER A 34 -11.60 3.16 15.58
CA SER A 34 -11.94 4.21 16.56
C SER A 34 -11.65 5.61 16.03
N GLU A 35 -10.49 5.85 15.42
CA GLU A 35 -10.15 7.14 14.81
C GLU A 35 -11.08 7.49 13.65
N ARG A 36 -11.46 6.50 12.84
CA ARG A 36 -12.45 6.69 11.77
C ARG A 36 -13.81 7.09 12.34
N GLN A 37 -14.28 6.42 13.39
CA GLN A 37 -15.52 6.79 14.09
C GLN A 37 -15.45 8.19 14.70
N ALA A 38 -14.27 8.60 15.18
CA ALA A 38 -14.00 9.95 15.69
C ALA A 38 -13.89 11.02 14.59
N GLY A 39 -14.13 10.66 13.32
CA GLY A 39 -14.21 11.59 12.19
C GLY A 39 -12.89 11.81 11.46
N LYS A 40 -11.84 11.01 11.72
CA LYS A 40 -10.63 11.06 10.89
C LYS A 40 -10.92 10.53 9.49
N ALA A 41 -10.35 11.19 8.49
CA ALA A 41 -10.49 10.84 7.08
C ALA A 41 -9.63 9.64 6.65
N ILE A 42 -9.68 8.53 7.40
CA ILE A 42 -9.00 7.28 7.06
C ILE A 42 -9.88 6.50 6.08
N THR A 43 -9.50 6.44 4.81
CA THR A 43 -10.29 5.78 3.75
C THR A 43 -9.90 4.32 3.53
N PHE A 44 -8.62 4.02 3.65
CA PHE A 44 -8.10 2.65 3.55
C PHE A 44 -6.85 2.46 4.39
N VAL A 45 -6.49 1.20 4.57
CA VAL A 45 -5.19 0.77 5.10
C VAL A 45 -4.45 -0.06 4.05
N TRP A 46 -3.14 0.12 3.97
CA TRP A 46 -2.27 -0.70 3.15
C TRP A 46 -1.51 -1.68 4.03
N LEU A 47 -1.74 -2.97 3.82
CA LEU A 47 -1.08 -4.05 4.54
C LEU A 47 0.06 -4.57 3.66
N ASP A 48 1.30 -4.18 3.96
CA ASP A 48 2.48 -4.72 3.30
C ASP A 48 2.81 -6.08 3.93
N LEU A 49 2.56 -7.15 3.16
CA LEU A 49 2.63 -8.51 3.66
C LEU A 49 4.04 -9.07 3.49
N LYS A 50 4.74 -9.32 4.59
CA LYS A 50 6.14 -9.77 4.55
C LYS A 50 6.29 -11.27 4.33
N ASN A 51 5.41 -12.08 4.91
CA ASN A 51 5.47 -13.55 4.84
C ASN A 51 4.07 -14.20 4.78
N PRO A 52 3.22 -13.84 3.81
CA PRO A 52 1.80 -14.18 3.85
C PRO A 52 1.47 -15.67 3.74
N ASP A 53 2.42 -16.49 3.30
CA ASP A 53 2.31 -17.95 3.22
C ASP A 53 2.93 -18.70 4.40
N ALA A 54 3.33 -18.01 5.48
CA ALA A 54 3.98 -18.65 6.63
C ALA A 54 3.09 -19.67 7.38
N CYS A 55 1.77 -19.54 7.25
CA CYS A 55 0.79 -20.38 7.93
C CYS A 55 -0.29 -20.85 6.95
N ASP A 56 -0.66 -22.13 7.04
CA ASP A 56 -1.66 -22.77 6.21
C ASP A 56 -3.09 -22.55 6.78
N PRO A 57 -3.97 -21.83 6.07
CA PRO A 57 -5.36 -21.63 6.51
C PRO A 57 -6.18 -22.94 6.57
N GLY A 58 -5.73 -24.02 5.92
CA GLY A 58 -6.35 -25.35 5.99
C GLY A 58 -6.06 -26.10 7.29
N LYS A 59 -5.12 -25.64 8.10
CA LYS A 59 -4.76 -26.28 9.37
C LYS A 59 -5.28 -25.48 10.56
N PRO A 60 -6.16 -26.05 11.40
CA PRO A 60 -6.76 -25.33 12.54
C PRO A 60 -5.73 -24.70 13.50
N ALA A 61 -4.58 -25.37 13.72
CA ALA A 61 -3.53 -24.87 14.59
C ALA A 61 -2.76 -23.65 14.03
N GLU A 62 -2.83 -23.42 12.71
CA GLU A 62 -2.14 -22.34 12.02
C GLU A 62 -3.11 -21.22 11.58
N TRP A 63 -4.42 -21.39 11.80
CA TRP A 63 -5.44 -20.45 11.36
C TRP A 63 -5.12 -19.00 11.76
N GLY A 64 -4.83 -18.76 13.05
CA GLY A 64 -4.65 -17.42 13.60
C GLY A 64 -3.52 -16.58 12.95
N CYS A 65 -2.56 -17.23 12.30
CA CYS A 65 -1.44 -16.58 11.60
C CYS A 65 -1.49 -16.70 10.09
N SER A 66 -2.52 -17.36 9.57
CA SER A 66 -2.79 -17.43 8.14
C SER A 66 -3.25 -16.08 7.60
N ILE A 67 -3.06 -15.88 6.29
CA ILE A 67 -3.60 -14.72 5.59
C ILE A 67 -5.14 -14.66 5.63
N ALA A 68 -5.82 -15.81 5.70
CA ALA A 68 -7.27 -15.87 5.77
C ALA A 68 -7.78 -15.26 7.09
N ALA A 69 -7.11 -15.55 8.21
CA ALA A 69 -7.45 -14.94 9.49
C ALA A 69 -7.18 -13.42 9.50
N LEU A 70 -6.08 -12.94 8.88
CA LEU A 70 -5.82 -11.50 8.77
C LEU A 70 -6.90 -10.80 7.94
N ARG A 71 -7.30 -11.39 6.81
CA ARG A 71 -8.39 -10.90 5.97
C ARG A 71 -9.69 -10.81 6.75
N ASP A 72 -10.08 -11.90 7.41
CA ASP A 72 -11.33 -11.95 8.17
C ASP A 72 -11.32 -10.97 9.35
N LEU A 73 -10.17 -10.78 10.01
CA LEU A 73 -9.97 -9.77 11.04
C LEU A 73 -10.15 -8.34 10.49
N ALA A 74 -9.58 -8.04 9.33
CA ALA A 74 -9.71 -6.75 8.69
C ALA A 74 -11.17 -6.47 8.30
N ARG A 75 -11.86 -7.46 7.72
CA ARG A 75 -13.29 -7.40 7.41
C ARG A 75 -14.13 -7.15 8.65
N GLN A 76 -13.84 -7.85 9.73
CA GLN A 76 -14.59 -7.76 10.98
C GLN A 76 -14.47 -6.37 11.64
N ILE A 77 -13.29 -5.75 11.57
CA ILE A 77 -12.99 -4.55 12.35
C ILE A 77 -13.07 -3.27 11.50
N LEU A 78 -12.56 -3.29 10.26
CA LEU A 78 -12.38 -2.08 9.46
C LEU A 78 -13.59 -1.78 8.57
N GLU A 79 -14.14 -2.79 7.90
CA GLU A 79 -15.23 -2.60 6.94
C GLU A 79 -16.51 -1.99 7.54
N PRO A 80 -16.96 -2.36 8.77
CA PRO A 80 -18.15 -1.75 9.38
C PRO A 80 -18.03 -0.22 9.59
N HIS A 81 -16.81 0.30 9.56
CA HIS A 81 -16.52 1.73 9.72
C HIS A 81 -16.13 2.40 8.40
N GLY A 82 -16.28 1.68 7.28
CA GLY A 82 -15.99 2.16 5.94
C GLY A 82 -14.50 2.33 5.66
N VAL A 83 -13.62 1.70 6.44
CA VAL A 83 -12.19 1.64 6.16
C VAL A 83 -11.93 0.42 5.28
N ARG A 84 -11.35 0.66 4.11
CA ARG A 84 -11.07 -0.36 3.11
C ARG A 84 -9.64 -0.91 3.22
N VAL A 85 -9.31 -1.99 2.53
CA VAL A 85 -8.01 -2.67 2.66
C VAL A 85 -7.35 -2.89 1.31
N VAL A 86 -6.10 -2.49 1.17
CA VAL A 86 -5.23 -2.97 0.09
C VAL A 86 -4.20 -3.93 0.65
N TYR A 87 -4.10 -5.12 0.05
CA TYR A 87 -3.11 -6.13 0.40
C TYR A 87 -1.91 -5.97 -0.55
N GLY A 88 -0.77 -5.56 0.00
CA GLY A 88 0.47 -5.33 -0.73
C GLY A 88 1.38 -6.55 -0.73
N PHE A 89 1.95 -6.84 -1.90
CA PHE A 89 2.88 -7.93 -2.13
C PHE A 89 4.16 -7.42 -2.79
N TYR A 90 5.29 -7.99 -2.37
CA TYR A 90 6.60 -7.78 -3.00
C TYR A 90 7.43 -9.06 -2.87
N GLY A 91 7.73 -9.71 -3.99
CA GLY A 91 8.51 -10.95 -4.05
C GLY A 91 7.77 -12.21 -3.57
N ASN A 92 6.51 -12.08 -3.14
CA ASN A 92 5.68 -13.17 -2.60
C ASN A 92 4.31 -13.28 -3.30
N GLU A 93 4.09 -12.52 -4.37
CA GLU A 93 2.85 -12.48 -5.15
C GLU A 93 2.51 -13.78 -5.92
N ASN A 94 3.43 -14.76 -5.94
CA ASN A 94 3.23 -16.07 -6.56
C ASN A 94 2.74 -17.15 -5.57
N GLY A 95 2.57 -16.80 -4.28
CA GLY A 95 2.16 -17.71 -3.21
C GLY A 95 0.68 -18.10 -3.18
N ASN A 96 0.31 -18.96 -2.24
CA ASN A 96 -1.09 -19.36 -2.00
C ASN A 96 -1.89 -18.18 -1.46
N ALA A 97 -1.26 -17.34 -0.64
CA ALA A 97 -1.92 -16.21 -0.02
C ALA A 97 -2.42 -15.18 -1.03
N TYR A 98 -1.62 -14.87 -2.05
CA TYR A 98 -2.05 -14.01 -3.15
C TYR A 98 -3.27 -14.60 -3.87
N ARG A 99 -3.25 -15.90 -4.21
CA ARG A 99 -4.38 -16.58 -4.88
C ARG A 99 -5.65 -16.58 -4.02
N LEU A 100 -5.51 -16.83 -2.72
CA LEU A 100 -6.62 -16.82 -1.78
C LEU A 100 -7.27 -15.45 -1.70
N LEU A 101 -6.46 -14.38 -1.61
CA LEU A 101 -6.98 -13.02 -1.57
C LEU A 101 -7.59 -12.61 -2.92
N GLN A 102 -6.90 -12.86 -4.03
CA GLN A 102 -7.35 -12.52 -5.38
C GLN A 102 -8.70 -13.14 -5.73
N SER A 103 -8.92 -14.40 -5.38
CA SER A 103 -10.19 -15.09 -5.62
C SER A 103 -11.33 -14.61 -4.72
N GLY A 104 -11.02 -13.93 -3.61
CA GLY A 104 -11.98 -13.59 -2.56
C GLY A 104 -12.22 -12.11 -2.31
N LEU A 105 -11.71 -11.20 -3.15
CA LEU A 105 -11.81 -9.74 -2.92
C LEU A 105 -13.25 -9.22 -2.85
N THR A 106 -13.62 -8.55 -1.77
CA THR A 106 -14.89 -7.80 -1.64
C THR A 106 -14.82 -6.43 -2.32
N ALA A 107 -15.91 -5.68 -2.36
CA ALA A 107 -15.89 -4.28 -2.82
C ALA A 107 -14.99 -3.38 -1.94
N ASN A 108 -14.66 -3.81 -0.73
CA ASN A 108 -13.83 -3.07 0.22
C ASN A 108 -12.36 -3.51 0.20
N GLU A 109 -11.94 -4.24 -0.84
CA GLU A 109 -10.60 -4.81 -0.93
C GLU A 109 -9.98 -4.68 -2.34
N ALA A 110 -8.67 -4.43 -2.37
CA ALA A 110 -7.85 -4.42 -3.58
C ALA A 110 -6.49 -5.11 -3.35
N LEU A 111 -5.78 -5.40 -4.44
CA LEU A 111 -4.43 -5.95 -4.41
C LEU A 111 -3.43 -4.94 -4.95
N ASN A 112 -2.34 -4.81 -4.21
CA ASN A 112 -1.15 -4.15 -4.67
C ASN A 112 -0.03 -5.17 -4.92
N VAL A 113 0.71 -4.96 -6.01
CA VAL A 113 2.02 -5.58 -6.21
C VAL A 113 3.00 -4.47 -6.55
N ASP A 114 4.14 -4.45 -5.86
CA ASP A 114 5.23 -3.54 -6.15
C ASP A 114 6.11 -4.08 -7.27
N GLY A 115 6.41 -3.25 -8.28
CA GLY A 115 7.31 -3.68 -9.33
C GLY A 115 7.40 -2.76 -10.53
N ARG A 116 8.30 -3.15 -11.45
CA ARG A 116 8.52 -2.45 -12.72
C ARG A 116 7.32 -2.64 -13.65
N SER A 117 6.99 -1.57 -14.37
CA SER A 117 5.91 -1.37 -15.34
C SER A 117 5.63 -2.59 -16.23
N ALA A 118 6.47 -2.88 -17.23
CA ALA A 118 6.14 -3.94 -18.19
C ALA A 118 5.98 -5.34 -17.52
N PRO A 119 6.88 -5.78 -16.62
CA PRO A 119 6.67 -7.01 -15.83
C PRO A 119 5.39 -7.00 -14.98
N LEU A 120 5.08 -5.89 -14.32
CA LEU A 120 3.93 -5.75 -13.42
C LEU A 120 2.62 -5.82 -14.20
N GLN A 121 2.54 -5.13 -15.33
CA GLN A 121 1.41 -5.22 -16.24
C GLN A 121 1.19 -6.64 -16.75
N GLN A 122 2.27 -7.36 -17.11
CA GLN A 122 2.19 -8.76 -17.52
C GLN A 122 1.69 -9.64 -16.37
N PHE A 123 2.19 -9.41 -15.15
CA PHE A 123 1.72 -10.10 -13.96
C PHE A 123 0.21 -9.92 -13.75
N PHE A 124 -0.29 -8.68 -13.73
CA PHE A 124 -1.72 -8.41 -13.51
C PHE A 124 -2.60 -8.88 -14.66
N ASN A 125 -2.10 -8.90 -15.89
CA ASN A 125 -2.83 -9.49 -17.01
C ASN A 125 -3.04 -11.00 -16.84
N ASN A 126 -2.08 -11.70 -16.24
CA ASN A 126 -2.12 -13.15 -16.08
C ASN A 126 -2.76 -13.60 -14.75
N LYS A 127 -2.52 -12.85 -13.67
CA LYS A 127 -2.83 -13.25 -12.29
C LYS A 127 -3.57 -12.18 -11.50
N GLY A 128 -3.83 -11.02 -12.10
CA GLY A 128 -4.52 -9.91 -11.44
C GLY A 128 -6.03 -10.12 -11.28
N PRO A 129 -6.68 -9.36 -10.40
CA PRO A 129 -8.14 -9.23 -10.40
C PRO A 129 -8.65 -8.84 -11.79
N SER A 130 -9.77 -9.40 -12.25
CA SER A 130 -10.37 -9.02 -13.54
C SER A 130 -10.87 -7.56 -13.55
N ASN A 131 -11.35 -7.08 -12.39
CA ASN A 131 -11.69 -5.67 -12.22
C ASN A 131 -10.42 -4.82 -12.06
N VAL A 132 -10.13 -4.00 -13.08
CA VAL A 132 -8.98 -3.08 -13.10
C VAL A 132 -8.96 -2.14 -11.90
N GLN A 133 -10.11 -1.72 -11.38
CA GLN A 133 -10.16 -0.83 -10.22
C GLN A 133 -9.49 -1.43 -8.99
N LYS A 134 -9.53 -2.76 -8.84
CA LYS A 134 -8.91 -3.48 -7.71
C LYS A 134 -7.43 -3.79 -7.91
N ARG A 135 -6.82 -3.29 -8.98
CA ARG A 135 -5.40 -3.43 -9.28
C ARG A 135 -4.68 -2.14 -8.87
N VAL A 136 -3.77 -2.26 -7.92
CA VAL A 136 -2.98 -1.15 -7.41
C VAL A 136 -1.52 -1.36 -7.77
N ALA A 137 -0.95 -0.47 -8.58
CA ALA A 137 0.48 -0.48 -8.87
C ALA A 137 1.23 0.35 -7.82
N SER A 138 2.42 -0.09 -7.47
CA SER A 138 3.37 0.73 -6.74
C SER A 138 4.79 0.53 -7.22
N TYR A 139 5.58 1.59 -7.09
CA TYR A 139 7.01 1.54 -7.33
C TYR A 139 7.69 2.70 -6.60
N GLY A 140 8.90 2.46 -6.08
CA GLY A 140 9.50 3.37 -5.15
C GLY A 140 10.92 3.02 -4.71
N TRP A 141 11.45 3.89 -3.86
CA TRP A 141 12.73 3.74 -3.17
C TRP A 141 12.58 4.20 -1.72
N THR A 142 13.37 3.65 -0.80
CA THR A 142 13.40 4.07 0.60
C THR A 142 13.65 5.58 0.76
N ASN A 143 14.42 6.13 -0.18
CA ASN A 143 14.64 7.56 -0.37
C ASN A 143 14.29 7.91 -1.83
N LEU A 144 13.17 8.62 -2.07
CA LEU A 144 12.64 8.85 -3.42
C LEU A 144 13.62 9.51 -4.40
N LYS A 145 14.60 10.30 -3.91
CA LYS A 145 15.63 10.92 -4.76
C LYS A 145 16.54 9.86 -5.40
N GLU A 146 16.74 8.75 -4.72
CA GLU A 146 17.49 7.61 -5.23
C GLU A 146 16.66 6.95 -6.32
N GLY A 147 17.19 6.91 -7.55
CA GLY A 147 16.49 6.29 -8.67
C GLY A 147 15.23 7.04 -9.14
N PHE A 148 15.09 8.35 -8.90
CA PHE A 148 13.88 9.07 -9.32
C PHE A 148 13.69 9.14 -10.85
N GLY A 149 14.73 9.56 -11.57
CA GLY A 149 14.69 9.88 -13.01
C GLY A 149 14.17 11.29 -13.31
N ASP A 150 13.84 11.56 -14.57
CA ASP A 150 13.26 12.81 -15.07
C ASP A 150 11.86 12.60 -15.69
N CYS A 151 11.31 11.39 -15.57
CA CYS A 151 10.01 10.96 -16.08
C CYS A 151 9.95 10.88 -17.62
N THR A 152 11.02 11.19 -18.35
CA THR A 152 11.05 11.21 -19.81
C THR A 152 11.81 10.03 -20.40
N GLU A 153 12.48 9.25 -19.55
CA GLU A 153 13.28 8.12 -20.00
C GLU A 153 12.45 7.12 -20.83
N SER A 154 13.10 6.57 -21.86
CA SER A 154 12.50 5.61 -22.76
C SER A 154 12.66 4.18 -22.25
N GLY A 155 11.73 3.29 -22.62
CA GLY A 155 11.83 1.86 -22.33
C GLY A 155 11.67 1.53 -20.84
N ASP A 156 12.33 0.47 -20.39
CA ASP A 156 12.25 -0.03 -19.02
C ASP A 156 13.35 0.58 -18.14
N ALA A 157 13.44 1.91 -18.11
CA ALA A 157 14.36 2.59 -17.20
C ALA A 157 13.88 2.37 -15.75
N HIS A 158 14.69 1.74 -14.90
CA HIS A 158 14.35 1.38 -13.51
C HIS A 158 14.30 2.61 -12.58
N LEU A 159 13.61 3.66 -13.02
CA LEU A 159 13.53 4.96 -12.40
C LEU A 159 12.09 5.24 -12.00
N THR A 160 11.88 5.68 -10.77
CA THR A 160 10.57 5.75 -10.13
C THR A 160 9.56 6.53 -10.95
N CYS A 161 9.93 7.71 -11.44
CA CYS A 161 8.99 8.53 -12.18
C CYS A 161 8.60 7.90 -13.52
N THR A 162 9.56 7.36 -14.26
CA THR A 162 9.29 6.72 -15.57
C THR A 162 8.41 5.48 -15.42
N GLN A 163 8.67 4.63 -14.42
CA GLN A 163 7.87 3.44 -14.16
C GLN A 163 6.43 3.81 -13.82
N LEU A 164 6.22 4.76 -12.89
CA LEU A 164 4.88 5.17 -12.48
C LEU A 164 4.10 5.91 -13.59
N ARG A 165 4.77 6.77 -14.36
CA ARG A 165 4.16 7.43 -15.54
C ARG A 165 3.64 6.39 -16.53
N GLN A 166 4.40 5.32 -16.78
CA GLN A 166 3.98 4.25 -17.68
C GLN A 166 2.77 3.51 -17.13
N GLU A 167 2.69 3.27 -15.81
CA GLU A 167 1.52 2.64 -15.21
C GLU A 167 0.26 3.48 -15.32
N VAL A 168 0.37 4.78 -15.06
CA VAL A 168 -0.73 5.73 -15.28
C VAL A 168 -1.16 5.72 -16.75
N SER A 169 -0.21 5.80 -17.67
CA SER A 169 -0.50 5.85 -19.12
C SER A 169 -1.08 4.54 -19.67
N SER A 170 -0.83 3.42 -18.99
CA SER A 170 -1.29 2.09 -19.43
C SER A 170 -2.81 1.89 -19.30
N GLY A 171 -3.46 2.58 -18.36
CA GLY A 171 -4.85 2.35 -18.01
C GLY A 171 -5.15 0.96 -17.40
N LYS A 172 -4.12 0.21 -16.98
CA LYS A 172 -4.26 -1.17 -16.47
C LYS A 172 -4.44 -1.26 -14.95
N PHE A 173 -4.44 -0.13 -14.26
CA PHE A 173 -4.54 -0.05 -12.80
C PHE A 173 -5.62 0.94 -12.39
N GLY A 174 -6.33 0.64 -11.30
CA GLY A 174 -7.28 1.57 -10.69
C GLY A 174 -6.59 2.68 -9.92
N LYS A 175 -5.43 2.38 -9.35
CA LYS A 175 -4.59 3.32 -8.60
C LYS A 175 -3.11 3.06 -8.83
N VAL A 176 -2.32 4.14 -8.80
CA VAL A 176 -0.86 4.11 -8.90
C VAL A 176 -0.27 4.90 -7.74
N PHE A 177 0.63 4.29 -6.96
CA PHE A 177 1.24 4.93 -5.79
C PHE A 177 2.78 4.91 -5.86
N SER A 178 3.41 5.91 -5.25
CA SER A 178 4.84 5.92 -5.00
C SER A 178 5.18 5.81 -3.52
N TRP A 179 6.42 5.45 -3.21
CA TRP A 179 6.99 5.43 -1.87
C TRP A 179 8.52 5.59 -1.97
N THR A 180 9.25 6.09 -0.97
CA THR A 180 8.83 6.84 0.20
C THR A 180 9.36 8.27 0.08
N ALA A 181 8.47 9.27 0.16
CA ALA A 181 8.88 10.67 0.20
C ALA A 181 9.31 11.10 1.61
N VAL A 182 10.46 11.79 1.70
CA VAL A 182 10.94 12.42 2.94
C VAL A 182 10.82 13.95 2.92
N VAL A 183 11.13 14.62 4.03
CA VAL A 183 10.81 16.04 4.30
C VAL A 183 11.25 17.03 3.22
N ASP A 184 12.38 16.80 2.57
CA ASP A 184 12.98 17.74 1.60
C ASP A 184 12.75 17.33 0.13
N GLN A 185 11.72 16.53 -0.14
CA GLN A 185 11.45 15.97 -1.48
C GLN A 185 10.13 16.43 -2.10
N VAL A 186 9.62 17.57 -1.65
CA VAL A 186 8.35 18.13 -2.14
C VAL A 186 8.34 18.33 -3.65
N LEU A 187 9.46 18.73 -4.25
CA LEU A 187 9.55 18.92 -5.72
C LEU A 187 9.40 17.59 -6.46
N LEU A 188 10.01 16.51 -5.97
CA LEU A 188 9.85 15.16 -6.55
C LEU A 188 8.41 14.67 -6.42
N VAL A 189 7.77 14.95 -5.27
CA VAL A 189 6.33 14.67 -5.09
C VAL A 189 5.51 15.44 -6.12
N GLN A 190 5.80 16.71 -6.37
CA GLN A 190 5.11 17.52 -7.38
C GLN A 190 5.29 16.95 -8.80
N GLU A 191 6.49 16.50 -9.15
CA GLU A 191 6.75 15.85 -10.44
C GLU A 191 5.92 14.56 -10.61
N LEU A 192 5.84 13.74 -9.56
CA LEU A 192 4.99 12.55 -9.55
C LEU A 192 3.50 12.88 -9.70
N MET A 193 3.04 13.94 -9.04
CA MET A 193 1.65 14.43 -9.21
C MET A 193 1.45 14.98 -10.64
N GLY A 194 2.47 15.56 -11.25
CA GLY A 194 2.46 15.98 -12.66
C GLY A 194 2.23 14.83 -13.64
N VAL A 195 2.74 13.63 -13.33
CA VAL A 195 2.49 12.41 -14.13
C VAL A 195 1.24 11.63 -13.70
N ARG A 196 0.40 12.21 -12.84
CA ARG A 196 -0.93 11.71 -12.47
C ARG A 196 -1.00 10.44 -11.62
N ILE A 197 -0.04 10.24 -10.70
CA ILE A 197 -0.19 9.20 -9.68
C ILE A 197 -1.29 9.56 -8.66
N ASP A 198 -1.87 8.56 -7.99
CA ASP A 198 -3.00 8.75 -7.08
C ASP A 198 -2.60 9.00 -5.62
N GLY A 199 -1.35 8.67 -5.25
CA GLY A 199 -0.89 8.93 -3.89
C GLY A 199 0.56 8.56 -3.64
N ILE A 200 1.04 8.94 -2.45
CA ILE A 200 2.41 8.74 -2.05
C ILE A 200 2.49 8.31 -0.59
N ILE A 201 3.31 7.30 -0.31
CA ILE A 201 3.75 6.98 1.03
C ILE A 201 4.87 7.95 1.39
N TYR A 202 4.78 8.53 2.58
CA TYR A 202 5.79 9.43 3.12
C TYR A 202 6.18 8.96 4.52
N GLY A 203 7.38 9.33 4.96
CA GLY A 203 7.85 8.91 6.27
C GLY A 203 9.35 9.15 6.44
N LEU A 204 9.95 8.31 7.28
CA LEU A 204 11.39 8.29 7.52
C LEU A 204 11.93 6.95 7.05
N ASP A 205 13.08 6.99 6.40
CA ASP A 205 13.84 5.82 5.98
C ASP A 205 14.27 5.00 7.22
N GLY A 206 13.43 4.04 7.61
CA GLY A 206 13.67 3.11 8.72
C GLY A 206 13.44 3.65 10.14
N ALA A 207 12.96 4.89 10.33
CA ALA A 207 12.75 5.47 11.67
C ALA A 207 11.27 5.57 12.07
N PRO A 208 10.95 5.53 13.38
CA PRO A 208 9.57 5.66 13.87
C PRO A 208 8.92 6.97 13.42
N TYR A 209 7.61 6.92 13.16
CA TYR A 209 6.85 8.11 12.77
C TYR A 209 6.92 9.19 13.86
N GLY A 210 7.45 10.34 13.51
CA GLY A 210 7.64 11.49 14.40
C GLY A 210 8.51 12.56 13.74
N GLY A 211 8.71 13.69 14.41
CA GLY A 211 9.65 14.73 13.98
C GLY A 211 9.51 15.11 12.50
N SER A 212 10.55 14.85 11.70
CA SER A 212 10.61 15.16 10.27
C SER A 212 9.52 14.49 9.42
N ALA A 213 8.93 13.36 9.83
CA ALA A 213 7.79 12.76 9.12
C ALA A 213 6.56 13.69 9.13
N THR A 214 6.29 14.31 10.29
CA THR A 214 5.18 15.27 10.43
C THR A 214 5.43 16.55 9.63
N GLN A 215 6.70 16.95 9.52
CA GLN A 215 7.11 18.08 8.68
C GLN A 215 6.97 17.74 7.19
N ALA A 216 7.34 16.52 6.78
CA ALA A 216 7.14 16.04 5.41
C ALA A 216 5.65 16.09 5.03
N LEU A 217 4.77 15.58 5.89
CA LEU A 217 3.31 15.69 5.68
C LEU A 217 2.88 17.15 5.51
N ALA A 218 3.30 18.03 6.42
CA ALA A 218 2.91 19.44 6.38
C ALA A 218 3.36 20.12 5.08
N ARG A 219 4.59 19.84 4.63
CA ARG A 219 5.15 20.38 3.38
C ARG A 219 4.48 19.82 2.14
N ILE A 220 4.26 18.51 2.06
CA ILE A 220 3.51 17.86 0.97
C ILE A 220 2.09 18.43 0.92
N ARG A 221 1.42 18.56 2.08
CA ARG A 221 0.08 19.12 2.14
C ARG A 221 0.03 20.57 1.66
N SER A 222 1.00 21.38 2.07
CA SER A 222 1.08 22.77 1.65
C SER A 222 1.35 22.90 0.15
N SER A 223 2.13 22.01 -0.45
CA SER A 223 2.43 22.06 -1.89
C SER A 223 1.23 21.68 -2.75
N LEU A 224 0.41 20.72 -2.31
CA LEU A 224 -0.81 20.31 -3.02
C LEU A 224 -1.89 21.41 -3.04
N ASN A 225 -1.94 22.27 -2.01
CA ASN A 225 -2.87 23.41 -1.97
C ASN A 225 -2.55 24.50 -3.00
N GLN A 226 -1.38 24.45 -3.66
CA GLN A 226 -0.96 25.43 -4.68
C GLN A 226 -1.50 25.12 -6.09
N ASN A 227 -2.57 24.32 -6.17
CA ASN A 227 -3.52 24.22 -7.29
C ASN A 227 -3.03 23.44 -8.53
N TRP A 228 -3.08 22.11 -8.43
CA TRP A 228 -2.80 21.15 -9.53
C TRP A 228 -3.99 20.23 -9.83
N GLY A 229 -5.19 20.55 -9.34
CA GLY A 229 -6.38 19.68 -9.45
C GLY A 229 -6.39 18.49 -8.48
N TYR A 230 -5.45 18.44 -7.53
CA TYR A 230 -5.38 17.43 -6.47
C TYR A 230 -6.08 17.89 -5.20
N ARG A 231 -6.59 16.91 -4.45
CA ARG A 231 -7.03 17.08 -3.07
C ARG A 231 -6.73 15.82 -2.28
N TYR A 232 -6.68 15.95 -0.96
CA TYR A 232 -6.67 14.78 -0.09
C TYR A 232 -7.97 13.99 -0.26
N ALA A 233 -7.82 12.67 -0.26
CA ALA A 233 -8.96 11.76 -0.17
C ALA A 233 -9.68 12.01 1.17
N GLY A 234 -10.97 12.26 1.10
CA GLY A 234 -11.89 12.39 2.21
C GLY A 234 -12.70 11.12 2.42
N MET A 235 -13.55 11.13 3.44
CA MET A 235 -14.27 9.95 3.89
C MET A 235 -15.15 9.25 2.84
N GLY A 236 -15.64 10.00 1.85
CA GLY A 236 -16.50 9.50 0.78
C GLY A 236 -15.75 9.02 -0.46
N ASP A 237 -14.42 9.19 -0.52
CA ASP A 237 -13.66 8.74 -1.68
C ASP A 237 -13.48 7.24 -1.66
N ASN A 238 -13.83 6.61 -2.78
CA ASN A 238 -13.55 5.21 -2.99
C ASN A 238 -12.12 5.06 -3.55
N PRO A 239 -11.20 4.38 -2.85
CA PRO A 239 -9.87 4.08 -3.36
C PRO A 239 -9.87 3.06 -4.51
N TRP A 240 -10.97 2.35 -4.82
CA TRP A 240 -11.12 1.50 -6.01
C TRP A 240 -12.57 1.29 -6.46
#